data_AF-A0AAX2TM13-F1
#
_entry.id   AF-A0AAX2TM13-F1
#
_cell.length_a   1.000
_cell.length_b   1.000
_cell.length_c   1.000
_cell.angle_alpha   90.00
_cell.angle_beta   90.00
_cell.angle_gamma   90.00
#
_symmetry.space_group_name_H-M   'P 1'
#
loop_
_entity.id
_entity.type
_entity.pdbx_description
1 polymer ?
#
loop_
_entity_poly.entity_id
_entity_poly.type
_entity_poly.pdbx_seq_one_letter_code
_entity_poly.pdbx_strand_id
1 'polypeptide(L)'
;KDQSGKYLIKLHGTIDDVRTLVFSRSEYIRMAFGSAVYSAFLETLLLNYTFLFIGFSMDDPAISSLMEMYALRYPRARPHYVISPAGLEPNIIEINKRLRKLVVIGYDSSDNHTKLPSVLGELAGLIRPKRKEIAAEFLLP
;
A
#
# COMPACT_ATOMS: atom_id res chain seq x y z
N LYS A 1 -6.76 -26.03 -6.90
CA LYS A 1 -5.31 -25.75 -6.85
C LYS A 1 -5.09 -24.83 -5.67
N ASP A 2 -4.26 -25.25 -4.71
CA ASP A 2 -3.86 -24.41 -3.58
C ASP A 2 -3.25 -23.10 -4.12
N GLN A 3 -3.82 -21.96 -3.73
CA GLN A 3 -3.38 -20.62 -4.13
C GLN A 3 -2.50 -19.96 -3.07
N SER A 4 -1.90 -20.74 -2.15
CA SER A 4 -1.06 -20.28 -1.03
C SER A 4 0.28 -19.61 -1.40
N GLY A 5 0.51 -19.29 -2.68
CA GLY A 5 1.76 -18.71 -3.16
C GLY A 5 1.96 -17.24 -2.75
N LYS A 6 3.23 -16.84 -2.60
CA LYS A 6 3.62 -15.42 -2.56
C LYS A 6 3.66 -14.90 -3.99
N TYR A 7 2.93 -13.84 -4.27
CA TYR A 7 2.91 -13.20 -5.59
C TYR A 7 3.74 -11.93 -5.59
N LEU A 8 4.49 -11.71 -6.67
CA LEU A 8 5.13 -10.43 -6.97
C LEU A 8 4.42 -9.80 -8.17
N ILE A 9 3.73 -8.69 -7.91
CA ILE A 9 3.00 -7.94 -8.93
C ILE A 9 3.83 -6.71 -9.30
N LYS A 10 4.25 -6.62 -10.57
CA LYS A 10 4.97 -5.46 -11.11
C LYS A 10 3.98 -4.55 -11.83
N LEU A 11 3.46 -3.54 -11.13
CA LEU A 11 2.40 -2.65 -11.64
C LEU A 11 2.84 -1.76 -12.82
N HIS A 12 4.13 -1.44 -12.91
CA HIS A 12 4.70 -0.55 -13.94
C HIS A 12 5.55 -1.30 -14.97
N GLY A 13 5.20 -2.56 -15.24
CA GLY A 13 5.97 -3.40 -16.15
C GLY A 13 7.30 -3.88 -15.53
N THR A 14 8.21 -4.32 -16.38
CA THR A 14 9.47 -4.93 -15.94
C THR A 14 10.65 -4.41 -16.76
N ILE A 15 11.82 -4.30 -16.12
CA ILE A 15 13.05 -3.92 -16.81
C ILE A 15 13.47 -4.93 -17.88
N ASP A 16 13.03 -6.19 -17.73
CA ASP A 16 13.26 -7.26 -18.70
C ASP A 16 12.54 -7.01 -20.04
N ASP A 17 11.51 -6.16 -20.05
CA ASP A 17 10.82 -5.72 -21.25
C ASP A 17 10.46 -4.23 -21.14
N VAL A 18 11.38 -3.40 -21.64
CA VAL A 18 11.29 -1.93 -21.60
C VAL A 18 9.98 -1.40 -22.20
N ARG A 19 9.37 -2.12 -23.14
CA ARG A 19 8.10 -1.71 -23.79
C ARG A 19 6.90 -1.78 -22.85
N THR A 20 7.02 -2.53 -21.75
CA THR A 20 5.99 -2.66 -20.71
C THR A 20 6.11 -1.58 -19.63
N LEU A 21 7.21 -0.83 -19.63
CA LEU A 21 7.48 0.17 -18.58
C LEU A 21 6.55 1.36 -18.72
N VAL A 22 5.98 1.78 -17.60
CA VAL A 22 5.11 2.96 -17.52
C VAL A 22 5.88 4.06 -16.79
N PHE A 23 6.35 5.07 -17.52
CA PHE A 23 7.20 6.14 -16.98
C PHE A 23 6.50 7.49 -16.85
N SER A 24 5.60 7.83 -17.78
CA SER A 24 4.93 9.14 -17.80
C SER A 24 3.51 9.06 -17.27
N ARG A 25 3.04 10.17 -16.67
CA ARG A 25 1.62 10.36 -16.30
C ARG A 25 0.67 10.14 -17.49
N SER A 26 1.12 10.43 -18.72
CA SER A 26 0.34 10.23 -19.94
C SER A 26 0.20 8.76 -20.35
N GLU A 27 1.25 7.95 -20.14
CA GLU A 27 1.18 6.48 -20.27
C GLU A 27 0.38 5.88 -19.12
N TYR A 28 0.48 6.46 -17.93
CA TYR A 28 -0.36 6.11 -16.80
C TYR A 28 -1.85 6.26 -17.13
N ILE A 29 -2.23 7.39 -17.74
CA ILE A 29 -3.60 7.65 -18.16
C ILE A 29 -4.03 6.65 -19.25
N ARG A 30 -3.18 6.37 -20.24
CA ARG A 30 -3.50 5.45 -21.34
C ARG A 30 -3.52 3.96 -20.95
N MET A 31 -2.63 3.52 -20.08
CA MET A 31 -2.38 2.10 -19.79
C MET A 31 -2.95 1.63 -18.45
N ALA A 32 -2.97 2.49 -17.42
CA ALA A 32 -3.42 2.13 -16.06
C ALA A 32 -4.76 2.75 -15.67
N PHE A 33 -5.04 4.02 -15.99
CA PHE A 33 -6.39 4.60 -15.82
C PHE A 33 -7.34 4.27 -16.97
N GLY A 34 -6.82 4.09 -18.19
CA GLY A 34 -7.60 3.66 -19.35
C GLY A 34 -7.97 2.18 -19.32
N SER A 35 -7.34 1.40 -18.44
CA SER A 35 -7.61 -0.02 -18.25
C SER A 35 -8.52 -0.22 -17.04
N ALA A 36 -9.82 -0.37 -17.29
CA ALA A 36 -10.80 -0.72 -16.25
C ALA A 36 -10.40 -1.98 -15.48
N VAL A 37 -9.68 -2.90 -16.13
CA VAL A 37 -9.16 -4.13 -15.52
C VAL A 37 -8.11 -3.83 -14.45
N TYR A 38 -7.20 -2.88 -14.69
CA TYR A 38 -6.16 -2.51 -13.73
C TYR A 38 -6.76 -1.91 -12.47
N SER A 39 -7.65 -0.92 -12.62
CA SER A 39 -8.31 -0.28 -11.48
C SER A 39 -9.18 -1.26 -10.71
N ALA A 40 -9.98 -2.10 -11.39
CA ALA A 40 -10.81 -3.11 -10.74
C ALA A 40 -9.98 -4.15 -9.98
N PHE A 41 -8.83 -4.55 -10.55
CA PHE A 41 -7.91 -5.47 -9.88
C PHE A 41 -7.35 -4.88 -8.59
N LEU A 42 -6.78 -3.66 -8.63
CA LEU A 42 -6.25 -3.02 -7.44
C LEU A 42 -7.33 -2.69 -6.40
N GLU A 43 -8.50 -2.22 -6.84
CA GLU A 43 -9.66 -1.98 -5.96
C GLU A 43 -10.07 -3.26 -5.23
N THR A 44 -10.12 -4.40 -5.95
CA THR A 44 -10.38 -5.71 -5.35
C THR A 44 -9.34 -6.07 -4.31
N LEU A 45 -8.05 -5.82 -4.58
CA LEU A 45 -7.00 -6.08 -3.60
C LEU A 45 -7.13 -5.19 -2.36
N LEU A 46 -7.41 -3.90 -2.51
CA LEU A 46 -7.62 -2.97 -1.39
C LEU A 46 -8.81 -3.40 -0.50
N LEU A 47 -9.88 -3.91 -1.11
CA LEU A 47 -11.04 -4.43 -0.38
C LEU A 47 -10.75 -5.74 0.38
N ASN A 48 -9.83 -6.57 -0.12
CA ASN A 48 -9.58 -7.91 0.42
C ASN A 48 -8.35 -7.98 1.33
N TYR A 49 -7.39 -7.09 1.16
CA TYR A 49 -6.14 -7.08 1.91
C TYR A 49 -5.87 -5.74 2.58
N THR A 50 -5.04 -5.74 3.62
CA THR A 50 -4.51 -4.51 4.21
C THR A 50 -3.17 -4.20 3.57
N PHE A 51 -3.07 -3.06 2.90
CA PHE A 51 -1.85 -2.62 2.25
C PHE A 51 -0.92 -1.88 3.22
N LEU A 52 0.38 -2.14 3.06
CA LEU A 52 1.47 -1.39 3.67
C LEU A 52 2.35 -0.84 2.54
N PHE A 53 2.27 0.46 2.29
CA PHE A 53 3.10 1.16 1.32
C PHE A 53 4.47 1.50 1.96
N ILE A 54 5.56 1.16 1.27
CA ILE A 54 6.94 1.35 1.74
C ILE A 54 7.75 1.97 0.59
N GLY A 55 8.56 2.99 0.89
CA GLY A 55 9.37 3.67 -0.13
C GLY A 55 8.54 4.37 -1.21
N PHE A 56 7.33 4.76 -0.85
CA PHE A 56 6.33 5.28 -1.78
C PHE A 56 5.75 6.59 -1.25
N SER A 57 5.72 7.62 -2.08
CA SER A 57 4.97 8.84 -1.81
C SER A 57 3.63 8.79 -2.54
N MET A 58 2.60 9.40 -1.96
CA MET A 58 1.27 9.52 -2.59
C MET A 58 1.25 10.58 -3.72
N ASP A 59 2.39 10.83 -4.35
CA ASP A 59 2.54 11.74 -5.50
C ASP A 59 2.27 11.02 -6.82
N ASP A 60 2.25 9.68 -6.85
CA ASP A 60 1.75 8.93 -7.99
C ASP A 60 0.26 9.25 -8.19
N PRO A 61 -0.11 9.89 -9.32
CA PRO A 61 -1.48 10.36 -9.53
C PRO A 61 -2.52 9.25 -9.59
N ALA A 62 -2.15 8.02 -9.94
CA ALA A 62 -3.13 6.94 -10.06
C ALA A 62 -3.35 6.15 -8.81
N ILE A 63 -2.28 5.86 -8.07
CA ILE A 63 -2.45 5.26 -6.75
C ILE A 63 -3.19 6.25 -5.84
N SER A 64 -2.84 7.54 -5.88
CA SER A 64 -3.57 8.56 -5.10
C SER A 64 -5.05 8.64 -5.51
N SER A 65 -5.36 8.71 -6.81
CA SER A 65 -6.75 8.73 -7.28
C SER A 65 -7.51 7.45 -6.91
N LEU A 66 -6.88 6.27 -7.03
CA LEU A 66 -7.49 5.00 -6.65
C LEU A 66 -7.81 4.96 -5.15
N MET A 67 -6.89 5.43 -4.30
CA MET A 67 -7.08 5.48 -2.85
C MET A 67 -8.18 6.48 -2.47
N GLU A 68 -8.27 7.62 -3.16
CA GLU A 68 -9.35 8.60 -2.99
C GLU A 68 -10.72 8.00 -3.39
N MET A 69 -10.77 7.29 -4.51
CA MET A 69 -11.96 6.55 -4.94
C MET A 69 -12.34 5.45 -3.95
N TYR A 70 -11.38 4.68 -3.44
CA TYR A 70 -11.60 3.66 -2.43
C TYR A 70 -12.21 4.27 -1.15
N ALA A 71 -11.63 5.38 -0.66
CA ALA A 71 -12.13 6.07 0.52
C ALA A 71 -13.55 6.61 0.34
N LEU A 72 -13.84 7.17 -0.83
CA LEU A 72 -15.15 7.72 -1.18
C LEU A 72 -16.21 6.62 -1.36
N ARG A 73 -15.90 5.57 -2.11
CA ARG A 73 -16.83 4.47 -2.44
C ARG A 73 -17.11 3.57 -1.24
N TYR A 74 -16.12 3.40 -0.37
CA TYR A 74 -16.22 2.47 0.76
C TYR A 74 -15.94 3.16 2.11
N PRO A 75 -16.80 4.08 2.59
CA PRO A 75 -16.55 4.83 3.82
C PRO A 75 -16.38 3.98 5.07
N ARG A 76 -16.90 2.75 5.09
CA ARG A 76 -16.76 1.80 6.21
C ARG A 76 -15.64 0.78 6.02
N ALA A 77 -14.95 0.77 4.88
CA ALA A 77 -13.84 -0.14 4.66
C ALA A 77 -12.62 0.25 5.53
N ARG A 78 -11.77 -0.75 5.76
CA ARG A 78 -10.58 -0.67 6.62
C ARG A 78 -9.58 0.36 6.09
N PRO A 79 -8.76 0.97 6.97
CA PRO A 79 -7.65 1.80 6.53
C PRO A 79 -6.52 0.95 5.96
N HIS A 80 -5.63 1.62 5.23
CA HIS A 80 -4.34 1.11 4.80
C HIS A 80 -3.23 1.94 5.44
N TYR A 81 -1.97 1.51 5.28
CA TYR A 81 -0.85 2.11 5.98
C TYR A 81 0.25 2.51 5.01
N VAL A 82 0.91 3.64 5.28
CA VAL A 82 2.13 4.06 4.58
C VAL A 82 3.23 4.34 5.59
N ILE A 83 4.42 3.80 5.34
CA ILE A 83 5.61 4.15 6.11
C ILE A 83 6.31 5.32 5.42
N SER A 84 6.49 6.41 6.15
CA SER A 84 7.05 7.66 5.63
C SER A 84 8.04 8.26 6.63
N PRO A 85 9.07 9.01 6.16
CA PRO A 85 9.86 9.87 7.02
C PRO A 85 9.01 10.64 8.05
N ALA A 86 9.48 10.67 9.29
CA ALA A 86 8.91 11.50 10.33
C ALA A 86 9.07 12.98 9.98
N GLY A 87 8.15 13.82 10.47
CA GLY A 87 8.15 15.26 10.18
C GLY A 87 7.32 15.66 8.97
N LEU A 88 6.44 14.78 8.45
CA LEU A 88 5.41 15.21 7.52
C LEU A 88 4.52 16.29 8.14
N GLU A 89 4.21 17.31 7.34
CA GLU A 89 3.27 18.37 7.69
C GLU A 89 1.93 17.80 8.18
N PRO A 90 1.36 18.28 9.29
CA PRO A 90 0.11 17.76 9.85
C PRO A 90 -1.05 17.71 8.84
N ASN A 91 -1.14 18.71 7.96
CA ASN A 91 -2.14 18.77 6.89
C ASN A 91 -2.00 17.59 5.91
N ILE A 92 -0.77 17.18 5.58
CA ILE A 92 -0.54 16.04 4.67
C ILE A 92 -0.96 14.73 5.33
N ILE A 93 -0.67 14.56 6.63
CA ILE A 93 -1.12 13.40 7.40
C ILE A 93 -2.65 13.36 7.44
N GLU A 94 -3.30 14.51 7.66
CA GLU A 94 -4.75 14.63 7.69
C GLU A 94 -5.39 14.34 6.33
N ILE A 95 -4.85 14.88 5.23
CA ILE A 95 -5.28 14.60 3.86
C ILE A 95 -5.23 13.10 3.58
N ASN A 96 -4.10 12.45 3.90
CA ASN A 96 -3.96 11.01 3.69
C ASN A 96 -4.98 10.21 4.53
N LYS A 97 -5.18 10.59 5.79
CA LYS A 97 -6.15 9.92 6.65
C LYS A 97 -7.59 10.09 6.16
N ARG A 98 -7.99 11.33 5.83
CA ARG A 98 -9.37 11.70 5.53
C ARG A 98 -9.77 11.35 4.11
N LEU A 99 -8.94 11.70 3.13
CA LEU A 99 -9.26 11.55 1.71
C LEU A 99 -8.85 10.20 1.16
N ARG A 100 -7.89 9.50 1.78
CA ARG A 100 -7.32 8.25 1.25
C ARG A 100 -7.44 7.06 2.21
N LYS A 101 -8.06 7.21 3.39
CA LYS A 101 -8.08 6.18 4.45
C LYS A 101 -6.69 5.60 4.74
N LEU A 102 -5.68 6.43 4.64
CA LEU A 102 -4.28 6.04 4.72
C LEU A 102 -3.68 6.55 6.02
N VAL A 103 -3.28 5.63 6.89
CA VAL A 103 -2.62 5.94 8.16
C VAL A 103 -1.12 6.02 7.92
N VAL A 104 -0.53 7.15 8.29
CA VAL A 104 0.90 7.37 8.18
C VAL A 104 1.60 6.82 9.42
N ILE A 105 2.61 5.99 9.20
CA ILE A 105 3.53 5.49 10.21
C ILE A 105 4.87 6.20 9.98
N GLY A 106 5.25 7.06 10.92
CA GLY A 106 6.51 7.80 10.86
C GLY A 106 7.71 6.94 11.26
N TYR A 107 8.85 7.16 10.63
CA TYR A 107 10.15 6.63 11.08
C TYR A 107 11.25 7.67 10.92
N ASP A 108 12.33 7.54 11.67
CA ASP A 108 13.50 8.40 11.53
C ASP A 108 14.26 8.08 10.24
N SER A 109 14.29 9.05 9.32
CA SER A 109 14.99 8.92 8.04
C SER A 109 16.28 9.74 7.97
N SER A 110 16.70 10.38 9.06
CA SER A 110 17.83 11.34 9.07
C SER A 110 19.15 10.73 8.60
N ASP A 111 19.38 9.46 8.92
CA ASP A 111 20.54 8.67 8.49
C ASP A 111 20.19 7.82 7.27
N ASN A 112 19.90 8.47 6.13
CA ASN A 112 19.66 7.83 4.83
C ASN A 112 18.76 6.57 4.90
N HIS A 113 17.66 6.69 5.65
CA HIS A 113 16.68 5.61 5.86
C HIS A 113 17.20 4.33 6.55
N THR A 114 18.37 4.33 7.19
CA THR A 114 18.95 3.13 7.85
C THR A 114 18.06 2.54 8.95
N LYS A 115 17.17 3.34 9.55
CA LYS A 115 16.20 2.89 10.55
C LYS A 115 15.00 2.16 9.98
N LEU A 116 14.68 2.31 8.69
CA LEU A 116 13.51 1.67 8.08
C LEU A 116 13.57 0.14 8.16
N PRO A 117 14.69 -0.54 7.80
CA PRO A 117 14.81 -1.98 8.00
C PRO A 117 14.62 -2.43 9.46
N SER A 118 15.12 -1.66 10.43
CA SER A 118 14.95 -1.96 11.85
C SER A 118 13.49 -1.89 12.26
N VAL A 119 12.77 -0.82 11.87
CA VAL A 119 11.33 -0.67 12.13
C VAL A 119 10.53 -1.83 11.52
N LEU A 120 10.86 -2.26 10.30
CA LEU A 120 10.22 -3.41 9.67
C LEU A 120 10.55 -4.73 10.38
N GLY A 121 11.79 -4.88 10.86
CA GLY A 121 12.23 -6.03 11.64
C GLY A 121 11.50 -6.14 12.98
N GLU A 122 11.35 -5.02 13.69
CA GLU A 122 10.58 -4.93 14.93
C GLU A 122 9.10 -5.28 14.69
N LEU A 123 8.48 -4.69 13.67
CA LEU A 123 7.10 -5.02 13.28
C LEU A 123 6.94 -6.51 12.97
N ALA A 124 7.87 -7.11 12.23
CA ALA A 124 7.87 -8.54 11.94
C ALA A 124 8.02 -9.38 13.22
N GLY A 125 8.81 -8.92 14.19
CA GLY A 125 8.94 -9.52 15.52
C GLY A 125 7.62 -9.54 16.28
N LEU A 126 6.88 -8.42 16.26
CA LEU A 126 5.57 -8.27 16.93
C LEU A 126 4.46 -9.11 16.26
N ILE A 127 4.53 -9.31 14.94
CA ILE A 127 3.52 -10.09 14.19
C ILE A 127 3.57 -11.58 14.58
N ARG A 128 4.74 -12.14 14.88
CA ARG A 128 4.89 -13.57 15.20
C ARG A 128 4.03 -14.03 16.39
N PRO A 129 4.10 -13.39 17.58
CA PRO A 129 3.23 -13.75 18.70
C PRO A 129 1.77 -13.45 18.39
N LYS A 130 1.47 -12.30 17.76
CA LYS A 130 0.08 -11.93 17.43
C LYS A 130 -0.59 -12.94 16.48
N ARG A 131 0.14 -13.50 15.52
CA ARG A 131 -0.37 -14.56 14.64
C ARG A 131 -0.73 -15.83 15.41
N LYS A 132 0.06 -16.20 16.42
CA LYS A 132 -0.23 -17.36 17.26
C LYS A 132 -1.49 -17.13 18.11
N GLU A 133 -1.62 -15.92 18.67
CA GLU A 133 -2.81 -15.51 19.44
C GLU A 133 -4.09 -15.58 18.58
N ILE A 134 -4.08 -14.94 17.41
CA ILE A 134 -5.23 -14.96 16.48
C ILE A 134 -5.56 -16.39 16.05
N ALA A 135 -4.55 -17.20 15.70
CA ALA A 135 -4.79 -18.60 15.32
C ALA A 135 -5.41 -19.42 16.46
N ALA A 136 -5.05 -19.14 17.72
CA ALA A 136 -5.65 -19.78 18.88
C ALA A 136 -7.11 -19.34 19.11
N GLU A 137 -7.43 -18.05 18.92
CA GLU A 137 -8.81 -17.54 18.99
C GLU A 137 -9.73 -18.20 17.95
N PHE A 138 -9.25 -18.45 16.73
CA PHE A 138 -10.02 -19.15 15.69
C PHE A 138 -10.22 -20.66 15.95
N LEU A 139 -9.47 -21.24 16.89
CA LEU A 139 -9.54 -22.66 17.25
C LEU A 139 -10.36 -22.92 18.53
N LEU A 140 -10.82 -21.86 19.21
CA LEU A 140 -11.75 -21.97 20.33
C LEU A 140 -13.19 -22.07 19.79
N PRO A 141 -13.99 -23.05 20.25
CA PRO A 141 -15.34 -23.32 19.75
C PRO A 141 -16.35 -22.21 20.04
#